data_AF-A0A359CPT3-F1
#
_entry.id   AF-A0A359CPT3-F1
#
_cell.length_a   1.000
_cell.length_b   1.000
_cell.length_c   1.000
_cell.angle_alpha   90.00
_cell.angle_beta   90.00
_cell.angle_gamma   90.00
#
_symmetry.space_group_name_H-M   'P 1'
#
loop_
_entity.id
_entity.type
_entity.pdbx_description
1 polymer ?
#
loop_
_entity_poly.entity_id
_entity_poly.type
_entity_poly.pdbx_seq_one_letter_code
_entity_poly.pdbx_strand_id
1 'polypeptide(L)'
;EARIKSEMLSKVNTKISTFTTYYRASDVDRTENLRIACSAINGVLLMPGETFSMNKALGPRLAEKGYKEAPVIIESKVIPGLAGGICQVTTTVYNAALLANLPIVERSQHGLVVSYTGPGRDATISGNEIDLKFKNSNKYPIYIQSYLNNGGVVVNLFGA
;
A
#
# COMPACT_ATOMS: atom_id res chain seq x y z
N GLU A 1 9.58 13.55 27.25
CA GLU A 1 10.50 13.68 26.10
C GLU A 1 9.75 13.48 24.78
N ALA A 2 10.31 13.96 23.66
CA ALA A 2 9.74 13.72 22.34
C ALA A 2 9.88 12.25 21.91
N ARG A 3 8.82 11.69 21.32
CA ARG A 3 8.78 10.30 20.84
C ARG A 3 9.72 10.06 19.64
N ILE A 4 9.89 11.06 18.78
CA ILE A 4 10.73 10.99 17.58
C ILE A 4 11.90 11.95 17.77
N LYS A 5 13.12 11.43 17.74
CA LYS A 5 14.38 12.19 17.90
C LYS A 5 15.04 12.40 16.53
N SER A 6 15.74 13.53 16.35
CA SER A 6 16.42 13.88 15.09
C SER A 6 17.41 12.80 14.62
N GLU A 7 18.12 12.17 15.57
CA GLU A 7 19.04 11.06 15.32
C GLU A 7 18.36 9.83 14.70
N MET A 8 17.08 9.58 15.01
CA MET A 8 16.33 8.48 14.40
C MET A 8 15.98 8.79 12.95
N LEU A 9 15.62 10.05 12.66
CA LEU A 9 15.27 10.49 11.31
C LEU A 9 16.47 10.52 10.37
N SER A 10 17.68 10.80 10.88
CA SER A 10 18.90 10.76 10.08
C SER A 10 19.25 9.35 9.56
N LYS A 11 18.62 8.31 10.11
CA LYS A 11 18.71 6.92 9.61
C LYS A 11 17.79 6.64 8.42
N VAL A 12 16.84 7.51 8.08
CA VAL A 12 16.02 7.37 6.86
C VAL A 12 16.77 8.03 5.71
N ASN A 13 17.82 7.38 5.21
CA ASN A 13 18.76 7.99 4.26
C ASN A 13 18.93 7.19 2.95
N THR A 14 18.47 5.95 2.92
CA THR A 14 18.67 5.03 1.80
C THR A 14 17.35 4.44 1.36
N LYS A 15 17.11 4.37 0.04
CA LYS A 15 15.97 3.63 -0.51
C LYS A 15 16.27 2.12 -0.43
N ILE A 16 15.70 1.45 0.57
CA ILE A 16 15.93 0.02 0.82
C ILE A 16 15.10 -0.88 -0.10
N SER A 17 13.97 -0.40 -0.60
CA SER A 17 13.21 -1.11 -1.63
C SER A 17 12.34 -0.17 -2.46
N THR A 18 11.97 -0.65 -3.64
CA THR A 18 11.00 -0.03 -4.53
C THR A 18 10.18 -1.13 -5.21
N PHE A 19 8.89 -0.89 -5.40
CA PHE A 19 8.05 -1.74 -6.23
C PHE A 19 7.05 -0.89 -7.00
N THR A 20 6.77 -1.31 -8.24
CA THR A 20 5.85 -0.63 -9.13
C THR A 20 4.86 -1.65 -9.70
N THR A 21 3.58 -1.30 -9.69
CA THR A 21 2.55 -2.00 -10.45
C THR A 21 1.93 -1.05 -11.48
N TYR A 22 1.42 -1.57 -12.58
CA TYR A 22 0.93 -0.74 -13.69
C TYR A 22 -0.59 -0.79 -13.81
N TYR A 23 -1.17 0.30 -14.32
CA TYR A 23 -2.60 0.45 -14.58
C TYR A 23 -2.84 1.30 -15.83
N ARG A 24 -4.06 1.26 -16.36
CA ARG A 24 -4.47 2.12 -17.46
C ARG A 24 -4.80 3.51 -16.95
N ALA A 25 -3.94 4.49 -17.25
CA ALA A 25 -4.13 5.88 -16.82
C ALA A 25 -5.38 6.55 -17.43
N SER A 26 -5.95 5.98 -18.49
CA SER A 26 -7.23 6.40 -19.08
C SER A 26 -8.44 6.08 -18.20
N ASP A 27 -8.31 5.16 -17.24
CA ASP A 27 -9.39 4.80 -16.32
C ASP A 27 -9.47 5.86 -15.20
N VAL A 28 -10.16 6.97 -15.46
CA VAL A 28 -10.12 8.19 -14.64
C VAL A 28 -10.55 7.94 -13.19
N ASP A 29 -11.70 7.30 -12.96
CA ASP A 29 -12.22 7.03 -11.61
C ASP A 29 -11.32 6.08 -10.81
N ARG A 30 -10.81 5.04 -11.49
CA ARG A 30 -9.83 4.13 -10.90
C ARG A 30 -8.54 4.86 -10.54
N THR A 31 -8.08 5.76 -11.40
CA THR A 31 -6.89 6.58 -11.17
C THR A 31 -7.08 7.51 -9.96
N GLU A 32 -8.29 8.04 -9.76
CA GLU A 32 -8.64 8.81 -8.57
C GLU A 32 -8.52 7.99 -7.30
N ASN A 33 -9.10 6.79 -7.28
CA ASN A 33 -9.00 5.88 -6.15
C ASN A 33 -7.54 5.54 -5.80
N LEU A 34 -6.72 5.26 -6.81
CA LEU A 34 -5.29 4.99 -6.62
C LEU A 34 -4.56 6.19 -6.03
N ARG A 35 -4.88 7.42 -6.48
CA ARG A 35 -4.25 8.65 -5.98
C ARG A 35 -4.60 8.89 -4.52
N ILE A 36 -5.86 8.75 -4.16
CA ILE A 36 -6.33 8.89 -2.77
C ILE A 36 -5.62 7.86 -1.89
N ALA A 37 -5.57 6.60 -2.31
CA ALA A 37 -4.91 5.54 -1.57
C ALA A 37 -3.40 5.76 -1.40
N CYS A 38 -2.69 6.18 -2.46
CA CYS A 38 -1.28 6.55 -2.36
C CYS A 38 -1.08 7.74 -1.41
N SER A 39 -1.90 8.79 -1.53
CA SER A 39 -1.81 9.95 -0.65
C SER A 39 -2.00 9.60 0.82
N ALA A 40 -2.86 8.63 1.14
CA ALA A 40 -3.14 8.20 2.50
C ALA A 40 -1.95 7.47 3.15
N ILE A 41 -1.14 6.74 2.36
CA ILE A 41 0.02 5.98 2.87
C ILE A 41 1.35 6.72 2.68
N ASN A 42 1.40 7.73 1.82
CA ASN A 42 2.59 8.52 1.57
C ASN A 42 2.95 9.34 2.81
N GLY A 43 4.21 9.26 3.24
CA GLY A 43 4.68 9.99 4.41
C GLY A 43 4.62 9.21 5.72
N VAL A 44 4.11 7.97 5.70
CA VAL A 44 4.07 7.14 6.91
C VAL A 44 5.49 6.82 7.38
N LEU A 45 5.78 7.17 8.64
CA LEU A 45 7.01 6.82 9.34
C LEU A 45 6.71 5.70 10.35
N LEU A 46 7.26 4.52 10.11
CA LEU A 46 7.07 3.33 10.92
C LEU A 46 8.27 3.16 11.85
N MET A 47 8.09 3.37 13.15
CA MET A 47 9.16 3.28 14.14
C MET A 47 9.58 1.82 14.40
N PRO A 48 10.78 1.58 14.95
CA PRO A 48 11.21 0.24 15.36
C PRO A 48 10.16 -0.49 16.20
N GLY A 49 9.83 -1.72 15.80
CA GLY A 49 8.85 -2.57 16.45
C GLY A 49 7.39 -2.31 16.06
N GLU A 50 7.08 -1.20 15.38
CA GLU A 50 5.71 -0.90 14.96
C GLU A 50 5.25 -1.78 13.79
N THR A 51 3.94 -1.97 13.71
CA THR A 51 3.29 -2.71 12.63
C THR A 51 2.48 -1.74 11.77
N PHE A 52 2.80 -1.70 10.48
CA PHE A 52 1.97 -1.03 9.49
C PHE A 52 0.67 -1.81 9.30
N SER A 53 -0.44 -1.10 9.10
CA SER A 53 -1.74 -1.65 8.73
C SER A 53 -2.28 -0.83 7.57
N MET A 54 -2.59 -1.49 6.46
CA MET A 54 -3.14 -0.83 5.29
C MET A 54 -4.54 -0.29 5.59
N ASN A 55 -5.36 -1.03 6.32
CA ASN A 55 -6.67 -0.56 6.79
C ASN A 55 -6.56 0.73 7.60
N LYS A 56 -5.64 0.77 8.56
CA LYS A 56 -5.42 1.96 9.39
C LYS A 56 -4.90 3.15 8.57
N ALA A 57 -3.98 2.91 7.64
CA ALA A 57 -3.38 3.97 6.84
C ALA A 57 -4.37 4.56 5.83
N LEU A 58 -5.19 3.72 5.18
CA LEU A 58 -6.22 4.18 4.24
C LEU A 58 -7.39 4.91 4.92
N GLY A 59 -7.79 4.47 6.10
CA GLY A 59 -9.02 4.91 6.73
C GLY A 59 -10.29 4.50 5.97
N PRO A 60 -11.44 5.15 6.24
CA PRO A 60 -12.72 4.83 5.61
C PRO A 60 -12.74 5.05 4.10
N ARG A 61 -13.23 4.07 3.34
CA ARG A 61 -13.37 4.11 1.87
C ARG A 61 -14.75 4.61 1.45
N LEU A 62 -15.00 5.88 1.75
CA LEU A 62 -16.31 6.51 1.55
C LEU A 62 -16.30 7.46 0.35
N ALA A 63 -17.46 7.62 -0.31
CA ALA A 63 -17.61 8.55 -1.43
C ALA A 63 -17.30 10.01 -1.02
N GLU A 64 -17.63 10.40 0.21
CA GLU A 64 -17.30 11.69 0.82
C GLU A 64 -15.78 11.95 0.95
N LYS A 65 -14.96 10.89 0.96
CA LYS A 65 -13.49 10.99 0.93
C LYS A 65 -12.94 11.07 -0.50
N GLY A 66 -13.81 11.14 -1.50
CA GLY A 66 -13.47 11.28 -2.92
C GLY A 66 -13.40 9.96 -3.68
N TYR A 67 -13.55 8.81 -3.02
CA TYR A 67 -13.55 7.51 -3.69
C TYR A 67 -14.69 7.42 -4.72
N LYS A 68 -14.37 6.81 -5.86
CA LYS A 68 -15.25 6.62 -7.02
C LYS A 68 -15.55 5.14 -7.23
N GLU A 69 -16.61 4.85 -7.97
CA GLU A 69 -16.87 3.50 -8.44
C GLU A 69 -15.86 3.13 -9.53
N ALA A 70 -15.26 1.94 -9.38
CA ALA A 70 -14.37 1.36 -10.37
C ALA A 70 -14.44 -0.17 -10.24
N PRO A 71 -13.90 -0.94 -11.19
CA PRO A 71 -13.93 -2.40 -11.10
C PRO A 71 -13.29 -2.92 -9.80
N VAL A 72 -14.04 -3.75 -9.07
CA VAL A 72 -13.62 -4.52 -7.89
C VAL A 72 -13.77 -6.01 -8.16
N ILE A 73 -13.03 -6.83 -7.41
CA ILE A 73 -13.18 -8.29 -7.44
C ILE A 73 -13.94 -8.71 -6.18
N ILE A 74 -15.16 -9.24 -6.36
CA ILE A 74 -16.01 -9.77 -5.28
C ILE A 74 -16.44 -11.17 -5.70
N GLU A 75 -16.25 -12.17 -4.84
CA GLU A 75 -16.61 -13.58 -5.10
C GLU A 75 -16.13 -14.07 -6.48
N SER A 76 -14.89 -13.73 -6.84
CA SER A 76 -14.29 -14.08 -8.14
C SER A 76 -15.04 -13.53 -9.36
N LYS A 77 -15.73 -12.40 -9.21
CA LYS A 77 -16.35 -11.65 -10.30
C LYS A 77 -15.87 -10.21 -10.30
N VAL A 78 -15.72 -9.64 -11.49
CA VAL A 78 -15.38 -8.23 -11.68
C VAL A 78 -16.70 -7.45 -11.79
N ILE A 79 -16.99 -6.61 -10.81
CA ILE A 79 -18.19 -5.76 -10.77
C ILE A 79 -17.81 -4.33 -10.40
N PRO A 80 -18.62 -3.31 -10.72
CA PRO A 80 -18.41 -1.96 -10.20
C PRO A 80 -18.52 -1.94 -8.68
N GLY A 81 -17.63 -1.20 -8.02
CA GLY A 81 -17.68 -1.00 -6.58
C GLY A 81 -16.89 0.23 -6.14
N LEU A 82 -17.31 0.81 -5.02
CA LEU A 82 -16.66 1.97 -4.44
C LEU A 82 -15.20 1.65 -4.07
N ALA A 83 -14.29 2.60 -4.36
CA ALA A 83 -12.86 2.44 -4.13
C ALA A 83 -12.20 1.31 -4.94
N GLY A 84 -12.76 0.95 -6.10
CA GLY A 84 -12.12 -0.01 -7.01
C GLY A 84 -10.69 0.41 -7.38
N GLY A 85 -9.75 -0.54 -7.26
CA GLY A 85 -8.33 -0.34 -7.52
C GLY A 85 -7.42 -0.32 -6.27
N ILE A 86 -7.95 -0.11 -5.06
CA ILE A 86 -7.09 0.01 -3.86
C ILE A 86 -6.27 -1.24 -3.55
N CYS A 87 -6.74 -2.44 -3.91
CA CYS A 87 -5.97 -3.68 -3.74
C CYS A 87 -4.68 -3.70 -4.58
N GLN A 88 -4.61 -2.92 -5.68
CA GLN A 88 -3.36 -2.75 -6.42
C GLN A 88 -2.33 -1.97 -5.57
N VAL A 89 -2.75 -0.92 -4.86
CA VAL A 89 -1.87 -0.18 -3.95
C VAL A 89 -1.42 -1.10 -2.81
N THR A 90 -2.34 -1.86 -2.21
CA THR A 90 -2.02 -2.87 -1.19
C THR A 90 -1.00 -3.88 -1.70
N THR A 91 -1.19 -4.41 -2.90
CA THR A 91 -0.21 -5.32 -3.55
C THR A 91 1.15 -4.65 -3.76
N THR A 92 1.18 -3.37 -4.13
CA THR A 92 2.43 -2.63 -4.34
C THR A 92 3.18 -2.46 -3.02
N VAL A 93 2.48 -2.09 -1.95
CA VAL A 93 3.04 -1.99 -0.58
C VAL A 93 3.57 -3.33 -0.11
N TYR A 94 2.81 -4.41 -0.29
CA TYR A 94 3.21 -5.76 0.08
C TYR A 94 4.55 -6.16 -0.56
N ASN A 95 4.70 -5.92 -1.86
CA ASN A 95 5.94 -6.28 -2.55
C ASN A 95 7.11 -5.39 -2.15
N ALA A 96 6.89 -4.09 -1.91
CA ALA A 96 7.94 -3.22 -1.40
C ALA A 96 8.42 -3.68 -0.01
N ALA A 97 7.50 -4.08 0.88
CA ALA A 97 7.84 -4.65 2.19
C ALA A 97 8.56 -5.99 2.08
N LEU A 98 8.10 -6.87 1.18
CA LEU A 98 8.72 -8.17 0.92
C LEU A 98 10.16 -8.01 0.40
N LEU A 99 10.39 -7.10 -0.54
CA LEU A 99 11.73 -6.81 -1.08
C LEU A 99 12.66 -6.16 -0.05
N ALA A 100 12.11 -5.42 0.92
CA ALA A 100 12.85 -4.89 2.07
C ALA A 100 13.07 -5.94 3.19
N ASN A 101 12.68 -7.21 2.96
CA ASN A 101 12.78 -8.29 3.94
C ASN A 101 12.07 -7.98 5.27
N LEU A 102 10.96 -7.23 5.22
CA LEU A 102 10.16 -6.92 6.40
C LEU A 102 9.21 -8.08 6.72
N PRO A 103 9.09 -8.51 7.99
CA PRO A 103 8.16 -9.55 8.39
C PRO A 103 6.72 -9.18 8.05
N ILE A 104 6.08 -10.00 7.22
CA ILE A 104 4.66 -9.89 6.88
C ILE A 104 3.87 -10.54 8.01
N VAL A 105 3.07 -9.74 8.71
CA VAL A 105 2.25 -10.14 9.86
C VAL A 105 0.91 -10.67 9.40
N GLU A 106 0.32 -10.05 8.38
CA GLU A 106 -0.97 -10.43 7.81
C GLU A 106 -0.95 -10.17 6.31
N ARG A 107 -1.36 -11.16 5.52
CA ARG A 107 -1.55 -11.04 4.07
C ARG A 107 -2.57 -12.07 3.62
N SER A 108 -3.56 -11.60 2.86
CA SER A 108 -4.48 -12.46 2.10
C SER A 108 -4.32 -12.23 0.61
N GLN A 109 -4.58 -13.26 -0.19
CA GLN A 109 -4.57 -13.23 -1.65
C GLN A 109 -5.98 -13.02 -2.21
N HIS A 110 -6.09 -12.58 -3.46
CA HIS A 110 -7.35 -12.44 -4.17
C HIS A 110 -7.91 -13.82 -4.56
N GLY A 111 -9.24 -13.97 -4.65
CA GLY A 111 -9.84 -15.21 -5.19
C GLY A 111 -9.53 -15.48 -6.67
N LEU A 112 -8.96 -14.50 -7.38
CA LEU A 112 -8.57 -14.58 -8.78
C LEU A 112 -7.17 -14.02 -9.00
N VAL A 113 -6.49 -14.51 -10.03
CA VAL A 113 -5.22 -13.93 -10.49
C VAL A 113 -5.44 -12.50 -10.95
N VAL A 114 -4.63 -11.58 -10.44
CA VAL A 114 -4.62 -10.17 -10.83
C VAL A 114 -3.56 -9.92 -11.89
N SER A 115 -3.84 -9.01 -12.83
CA SER A 115 -2.97 -8.76 -13.99
C SER A 115 -1.73 -7.90 -13.70
N TYR A 116 -1.70 -7.19 -12.57
CA TYR A 116 -0.68 -6.19 -12.26
C TYR A 116 0.49 -6.72 -11.42
N THR A 117 0.53 -8.01 -11.11
CA THR A 117 1.66 -8.66 -10.44
C THR A 117 1.76 -10.14 -10.81
N GLY A 118 2.91 -10.77 -10.53
CA GLY A 118 3.11 -12.20 -10.77
C GLY A 118 2.34 -13.08 -9.77
N PRO A 119 2.12 -14.37 -10.09
CA PRO A 119 1.46 -15.32 -9.18
C PRO A 119 2.09 -15.35 -7.79
N GLY A 120 1.26 -15.40 -6.76
CA GLY A 120 1.70 -15.44 -5.35
C GLY A 120 2.22 -14.11 -4.79
N ARG A 121 2.29 -13.05 -5.60
CA ARG A 121 2.78 -11.72 -5.20
C ARG A 121 1.69 -10.70 -4.92
N ASP A 122 0.43 -11.11 -4.89
CA ASP A 122 -0.70 -10.22 -4.68
C ASP A 122 -1.07 -10.09 -3.19
N ALA A 123 -1.64 -8.97 -2.80
CA ALA A 123 -2.24 -8.78 -1.50
C ALA A 123 -3.58 -8.05 -1.65
N THR A 124 -4.62 -8.58 -1.01
CA THR A 124 -5.97 -8.00 -1.01
C THR A 124 -6.32 -7.38 0.34
N ILE A 125 -7.39 -6.60 0.35
CA ILE A 125 -7.95 -5.90 1.49
C ILE A 125 -9.46 -5.85 1.33
N SER A 126 -10.21 -6.07 2.40
CA SER A 126 -11.68 -6.07 2.37
C SER A 126 -12.23 -5.60 3.70
N GLY A 127 -13.05 -4.54 3.65
CA GLY A 127 -13.61 -3.91 4.84
C GLY A 127 -12.54 -3.65 5.91
N ASN A 128 -12.83 -4.05 7.15
CA ASN A 128 -11.88 -4.02 8.26
C ASN A 128 -11.36 -5.41 8.64
N GLU A 129 -11.79 -6.46 7.93
CA GLU A 129 -11.55 -7.86 8.30
C GLU A 129 -10.28 -8.41 7.66
N ILE A 130 -10.06 -8.09 6.38
CA ILE A 130 -8.86 -8.49 5.65
C ILE A 130 -7.93 -7.29 5.57
N ASP A 131 -6.73 -7.41 6.11
CA ASP A 131 -5.70 -6.37 6.09
C ASP A 131 -4.39 -6.88 5.47
N LEU A 132 -3.54 -5.92 5.09
CA LEU A 132 -2.12 -6.14 4.91
C LEU A 132 -1.39 -5.51 6.09
N LYS A 133 -0.64 -6.33 6.83
CA LYS A 133 0.20 -5.88 7.94
C LYS A 133 1.62 -6.36 7.77
N PHE A 134 2.58 -5.48 8.03
CA PHE A 134 3.99 -5.82 8.12
C PHE A 134 4.66 -5.07 9.26
N LYS A 135 5.68 -5.67 9.86
CA LYS A 135 6.37 -5.13 11.04
C LYS A 135 7.69 -4.50 10.64
N ASN A 136 7.99 -3.32 11.19
CA ASN A 136 9.36 -2.83 11.21
C ASN A 136 10.15 -3.60 12.27
N SER A 137 10.85 -4.66 11.86
CA SER A 137 11.76 -5.41 12.74
C SER A 137 13.16 -4.79 12.88
N ASN A 138 13.43 -3.68 12.20
CA ASN A 138 14.72 -3.00 12.25
C ASN A 138 14.86 -2.12 13.50
N LYS A 139 16.10 -1.70 13.77
CA LYS A 139 16.43 -0.76 14.87
C LYS A 139 16.28 0.71 14.49
N TYR A 140 15.88 1.00 13.25
CA TYR A 140 15.70 2.35 12.71
C TYR A 140 14.31 2.52 12.09
N PRO A 141 13.81 3.76 11.96
CA PRO A 141 12.52 4.02 11.32
C PRO A 141 12.52 3.65 9.84
N ILE A 142 11.34 3.26 9.33
CA ILE A 142 11.11 3.06 7.89
C ILE A 142 10.13 4.13 7.42
N TYR A 143 10.49 4.85 6.37
CA TYR A 143 9.63 5.82 5.73
C TYR A 143 9.02 5.25 4.46
N ILE A 144 7.70 5.42 4.30
CA ILE A 144 6.95 4.98 3.14
C ILE A 144 6.67 6.18 2.25
N GLN A 145 7.18 6.13 1.02
CA GLN A 145 6.81 7.07 -0.03
C GLN A 145 5.94 6.34 -1.05
N SER A 146 4.83 6.95 -1.45
CA SER A 146 4.03 6.41 -2.54
C SER A 146 3.43 7.50 -3.42
N TYR A 147 3.34 7.21 -4.71
CA TYR A 147 2.83 8.16 -5.71
C TYR A 147 2.43 7.43 -6.99
N LEU A 148 1.70 8.15 -7.85
CA LEU A 148 1.42 7.71 -9.21
C LEU A 148 2.44 8.31 -10.17
N ASN A 149 2.91 7.53 -11.13
CA ASN A 149 3.84 7.98 -12.16
C ASN A 149 3.57 7.26 -13.48
N ASN A 150 3.11 7.99 -14.50
CA ASN A 150 2.92 7.50 -15.87
C ASN A 150 2.18 6.14 -15.96
N GLY A 151 1.04 6.00 -15.27
CA GLY A 151 0.28 4.74 -15.23
C GLY A 151 0.90 3.67 -14.31
N GLY A 152 1.85 4.03 -13.46
CA GLY A 152 2.41 3.18 -12.42
C GLY A 152 2.03 3.66 -11.02
N VAL A 153 1.70 2.72 -10.14
CA VAL A 153 1.67 2.93 -8.68
C VAL A 153 3.06 2.58 -8.16
N VAL A 154 3.76 3.55 -7.58
CA VAL A 154 5.12 3.37 -7.07
C VAL A 154 5.09 3.44 -5.55
N VAL A 155 5.71 2.46 -4.88
CA VAL A 155 5.97 2.49 -3.44
C VAL A 155 7.47 2.31 -3.21
N ASN A 156 8.06 3.26 -2.50
CA ASN A 156 9.45 3.20 -2.05
C ASN A 156 9.49 3.11 -0.53
N LEU A 157 10.36 2.27 0.00
CA LEU A 157 10.69 2.24 1.42
C LEU A 157 12.09 2.81 1.62
N PHE A 158 12.23 3.70 2.60
CA PHE A 158 13.50 4.28 2.99
C PHE A 158 13.87 3.90 4.42
N GLY A 159 15.16 3.65 4.65
CA GLY A 159 15.74 3.22 5.93
C GLY A 159 17.26 3.34 5.89
N ALA A 160 17.95 2.56 6.73
CA ALA A 160 19.41 2.50 6.84
C ALA A 160 19.98 1.14 6.41
#